data_AF-A0A1I7G5Q7-F1
#
_entry.id   AF-A0A1I7G5Q7-F1
#
_cell.length_a   1.000
_cell.length_b   1.000
_cell.length_c   1.000
_cell.angle_alpha   90.00
_cell.angle_beta   90.00
_cell.angle_gamma   90.00
#
_symmetry.space_group_name_H-M   'P 1'
#
loop_
_entity.id
_entity.type
_entity.pdbx_description
1 polymer ?
#
loop_
_entity_poly.entity_id
_entity_poly.type
_entity_poly.pdbx_seq_one_letter_code
_entity_poly.pdbx_strand_id
1 'polypeptide(L)'
;MLYYDFFHIFETKYYSTKQLEGIMNDKDLLEKDEIFSKVLRAGRRTYFFDVRATKAGDYYLTITESKKFTHDDGSFHYKKHKIYLYKEDFAAFKDILGEMTDFVIDSKGEEVISERHQKDFKKESYFDSEDEEVAPTEKFTDISFEDI
;
A
#
# COMPACT_ATOMS: atom_id res chain seq x y z
N MET A 1 -36.24 10.42 10.64
CA MET A 1 -34.91 10.14 11.22
C MET A 1 -34.50 8.66 11.09
N LEU A 2 -35.38 7.69 11.35
CA LEU A 2 -35.03 6.25 11.32
C LEU A 2 -34.71 5.63 9.94
N TYR A 3 -35.08 6.28 8.83
CA TYR A 3 -34.85 5.74 7.47
C TYR A 3 -33.43 5.98 6.95
N TYR A 4 -32.75 7.05 7.40
CA TYR A 4 -31.37 7.36 7.00
C TYR A 4 -30.37 6.40 7.66
N ASP A 5 -30.58 6.06 8.93
CA ASP A 5 -29.75 5.06 9.63
C ASP A 5 -29.89 3.68 9.00
N PHE A 6 -31.10 3.27 8.61
CA PHE A 6 -31.30 1.96 7.98
C PHE A 6 -30.65 1.90 6.58
N PHE A 7 -30.76 2.96 5.78
CA PHE A 7 -30.14 3.03 4.46
C PHE A 7 -28.61 3.04 4.54
N HIS A 8 -28.03 3.79 5.48
CA HIS A 8 -26.57 3.88 5.65
C HIS A 8 -25.97 2.58 6.21
N ILE A 9 -26.67 1.91 7.12
CA ILE A 9 -26.29 0.58 7.61
C ILE A 9 -26.35 -0.45 6.47
N PHE A 10 -27.41 -0.44 5.66
CA PHE A 10 -27.53 -1.37 4.53
C PHE A 10 -26.43 -1.16 3.49
N GLU A 11 -26.15 0.09 3.14
CA GLU A 11 -25.11 0.45 2.16
C GLU A 11 -23.70 0.10 2.66
N THR A 12 -23.38 0.43 3.93
CA THR A 12 -22.10 0.07 4.53
C THR A 12 -21.90 -1.45 4.60
N LYS A 13 -22.96 -2.20 4.97
CA LYS A 13 -22.91 -3.67 5.01
C LYS A 13 -22.74 -4.24 3.60
N TYR A 14 -23.46 -3.71 2.60
CA TYR A 14 -23.39 -4.14 1.21
C TYR A 14 -22.00 -3.93 0.58
N TYR A 15 -21.38 -2.75 0.78
CA TYR A 15 -20.03 -2.48 0.30
C TYR A 15 -18.97 -3.33 1.02
N SER A 16 -19.12 -3.53 2.34
CA SER A 16 -18.24 -4.43 3.10
C SER A 16 -18.35 -5.88 2.63
N THR A 17 -19.57 -6.38 2.42
CA THR A 17 -19.79 -7.73 1.86
C THR A 17 -19.26 -7.84 0.43
N LYS A 18 -19.44 -6.83 -0.43
CA LYS A 18 -18.86 -6.84 -1.78
C LYS A 18 -17.34 -6.79 -1.80
N GLN A 19 -16.71 -6.04 -0.89
CA GLN A 19 -15.26 -6.07 -0.73
C GLN A 19 -14.78 -7.45 -0.25
N LEU A 20 -15.49 -8.08 0.70
CA LEU A 20 -15.16 -9.41 1.19
C LEU A 20 -15.36 -10.51 0.14
N GLU A 21 -16.46 -10.46 -0.64
CA GLU A 21 -16.69 -11.36 -1.79
C GLU A 21 -15.63 -11.16 -2.88
N GLY A 22 -15.26 -9.91 -3.18
CA GLY A 22 -14.15 -9.60 -4.08
C GLY A 22 -12.82 -10.18 -3.59
N ILE A 23 -12.52 -10.06 -2.29
CA ILE A 23 -11.30 -10.60 -1.67
C ILE A 23 -11.29 -12.14 -1.67
N MET A 24 -12.44 -12.80 -1.46
CA MET A 24 -12.54 -14.28 -1.49
C MET A 24 -12.42 -14.81 -2.91
N ASN A 25 -13.05 -14.16 -3.90
CA ASN A 25 -13.00 -14.60 -5.29
C ASN A 25 -11.62 -14.33 -5.93
N ASP A 26 -10.95 -13.23 -5.55
CA ASP A 26 -9.58 -12.96 -5.97
C ASP A 26 -8.61 -14.03 -5.45
N LYS A 27 -8.78 -14.53 -4.22
CA LYS A 27 -7.88 -15.55 -3.64
C LYS A 27 -7.95 -16.90 -4.35
N ASP A 28 -9.14 -17.39 -4.69
CA ASP A 28 -9.32 -18.68 -5.39
C ASP A 28 -8.82 -18.61 -6.85
N LEU A 29 -9.02 -17.47 -7.53
CA LEU A 29 -8.41 -17.22 -8.84
C LEU A 29 -6.89 -16.95 -8.72
N LEU A 30 -6.43 -16.48 -7.56
CA LEU A 30 -5.01 -16.24 -7.30
C LEU A 30 -4.22 -17.55 -7.25
N GLU A 31 -4.72 -18.56 -6.51
CA GLU A 31 -4.06 -19.88 -6.38
C GLU A 31 -4.08 -20.69 -7.67
N LYS A 32 -5.16 -20.62 -8.46
CA LYS A 32 -5.35 -21.51 -9.62
C LYS A 32 -4.43 -21.18 -10.80
N ASP A 33 -4.00 -19.93 -10.91
CA ASP A 33 -3.13 -19.44 -12.00
C ASP A 33 -1.67 -19.23 -11.56
N GLU A 34 -1.33 -19.55 -10.30
CA GLU A 34 0.03 -19.43 -9.77
C GLU A 34 0.87 -20.67 -10.14
N ILE A 35 1.87 -20.47 -11.01
CA ILE A 35 2.74 -21.55 -11.53
C ILE A 35 3.96 -21.73 -10.64
N PHE A 36 4.53 -20.61 -10.19
CA PHE A 36 5.74 -20.59 -9.38
C PHE A 36 5.77 -19.30 -8.54
N SER A 37 6.13 -19.41 -7.26
CA SER A 37 6.27 -18.24 -6.39
C SER A 37 7.55 -18.29 -5.56
N LYS A 38 8.12 -17.11 -5.31
CA LYS A 38 9.17 -16.88 -4.31
C LYS A 38 8.80 -15.71 -3.42
N VAL A 39 9.15 -15.83 -2.14
CA VAL A 39 8.90 -14.81 -1.11
C VAL A 39 10.23 -14.33 -0.51
N LEU A 40 10.41 -13.01 -0.44
CA LEU A 40 11.52 -12.36 0.26
C LEU A 40 10.98 -11.52 1.42
N ARG A 41 11.35 -11.86 2.65
CA ARG A 41 10.98 -11.12 3.86
C ARG A 41 12.10 -10.14 4.22
N ALA A 42 11.78 -8.85 4.34
CA ALA A 42 12.71 -7.77 4.62
C ALA A 42 12.13 -6.82 5.69
N GLY A 43 12.17 -7.25 6.95
CA GLY A 43 11.65 -6.47 8.08
C GLY A 43 10.14 -6.23 7.98
N ARG A 44 9.73 -4.97 7.78
CA ARG A 44 8.31 -4.58 7.63
C ARG A 44 7.76 -4.76 6.22
N ARG A 45 8.59 -5.15 5.26
CA ARG A 45 8.20 -5.42 3.87
C ARG A 45 8.33 -6.90 3.57
N THR A 46 7.41 -7.42 2.77
CA THR A 46 7.47 -8.75 2.18
C THR A 46 7.27 -8.61 0.68
N TYR A 47 8.22 -9.12 -0.11
CA TYR A 47 8.14 -9.14 -1.56
C TYR A 47 7.70 -10.54 -2.02
N PHE A 48 6.75 -10.59 -2.93
CA PHE A 48 6.23 -11.79 -3.57
C PHE A 48 6.54 -11.69 -5.07
N PHE A 49 7.12 -12.75 -5.62
CA PHE A 49 7.48 -12.87 -7.04
C PHE A 49 6.75 -14.08 -7.60
N ASP A 50 5.66 -13.83 -8.32
CA ASP A 50 4.72 -14.86 -8.75
C ASP A 50 4.70 -14.96 -10.28
N VAL A 51 5.00 -16.14 -10.83
CA VAL A 51 4.82 -16.45 -12.25
C VAL A 51 3.40 -16.98 -12.45
N ARG A 52 2.65 -16.35 -13.35
CA ARG A 52 1.23 -16.64 -13.54
C ARG A 52 0.89 -16.85 -15.01
N ALA A 53 -0.13 -17.65 -15.29
CA ALA A 53 -0.64 -17.87 -16.65
C ALA A 53 -1.72 -16.84 -17.02
N THR A 54 -1.70 -16.39 -18.27
CA THR A 54 -2.84 -15.73 -18.90
C THR A 54 -3.87 -16.76 -19.36
N LYS A 55 -5.08 -16.32 -19.70
CA LYS A 55 -6.11 -17.19 -20.31
C LYS A 55 -5.65 -17.85 -21.62
N ALA A 56 -4.70 -17.23 -22.33
CA ALA A 56 -4.13 -17.77 -23.56
C ALA A 56 -2.97 -18.75 -23.32
N GLY A 57 -2.59 -18.99 -22.07
CA GLY A 57 -1.52 -19.90 -21.69
C GLY A 57 -0.11 -19.30 -21.69
N ASP A 58 0.07 -18.03 -22.04
CA ASP A 58 1.38 -17.35 -21.89
C ASP A 58 1.62 -16.91 -20.44
N TYR A 59 2.88 -16.71 -20.08
CA TYR A 59 3.29 -16.41 -18.71
C TYR A 59 3.68 -14.95 -18.51
N TYR A 60 3.31 -14.40 -17.37
CA TYR A 60 3.68 -13.07 -16.92
C TYR A 60 4.15 -13.12 -15.45
N LEU A 61 4.90 -12.11 -15.03
CA LEU A 61 5.41 -11.98 -13.67
C LEU A 61 4.55 -10.96 -12.92
N THR A 62 4.16 -11.29 -11.69
CA THR A 62 3.62 -10.34 -10.72
C THR A 62 4.65 -10.13 -9.62
N ILE A 63 5.02 -8.88 -9.38
CA ILE A 63 5.88 -8.50 -8.24
C ILE A 63 5.01 -7.71 -7.27
N THR A 64 4.83 -8.22 -6.06
CA THR A 64 4.05 -7.54 -5.03
C THR A 64 4.92 -7.20 -3.84
N GLU A 65 4.97 -5.93 -3.46
CA GLU A 65 5.45 -5.52 -2.15
C GLU A 65 4.27 -5.39 -1.19
N SER A 66 4.31 -6.06 -0.04
CA SER A 66 3.39 -5.85 1.07
C SER A 66 4.12 -5.18 2.24
N LYS A 67 3.75 -3.95 2.58
CA LYS A 67 4.33 -3.19 3.69
C LYS A 67 3.39 -3.13 4.87
N LYS A 68 3.88 -3.53 6.05
CA LYS A 68 3.18 -3.38 7.32
C LYS A 68 3.30 -1.95 7.83
N PHE A 69 2.16 -1.30 8.06
CA PHE A 69 2.04 -0.02 8.74
C PHE A 69 1.47 -0.29 10.14
N THR A 70 2.09 0.31 11.15
CA THR A 70 1.68 0.21 12.54
C THR A 70 1.36 1.61 13.04
N HIS A 71 0.22 1.77 13.67
CA HIS A 71 -0.25 3.02 14.28
C HIS A 71 0.17 3.08 15.75
N ASP A 72 0.06 4.26 16.36
CA ASP A 72 0.50 4.49 17.75
C ASP A 72 -0.38 3.76 18.78
N ASP A 73 -1.64 3.46 18.43
CA ASP A 73 -2.55 2.62 19.20
C ASP A 73 -2.21 1.11 19.15
N GLY A 74 -1.15 0.74 18.42
CA GLY A 74 -0.71 -0.64 18.22
C GLY A 74 -1.44 -1.39 17.11
N SER A 75 -2.48 -0.81 16.51
CA SER A 75 -3.15 -1.39 15.35
C SER A 75 -2.22 -1.42 14.14
N PHE A 76 -2.48 -2.31 13.18
CA PHE A 76 -1.69 -2.40 11.96
C PHE A 76 -2.52 -2.73 10.74
N HIS A 77 -2.05 -2.28 9.58
CA HIS A 77 -2.60 -2.64 8.27
C HIS A 77 -1.46 -2.96 7.30
N TYR A 78 -1.78 -3.66 6.21
CA TYR A 78 -0.82 -3.94 5.13
C TYR A 78 -1.23 -3.16 3.89
N LYS A 79 -0.29 -2.40 3.31
CA LYS A 79 -0.46 -1.79 2.00
C LYS A 79 0.32 -2.59 0.96
N LYS A 80 -0.36 -2.98 -0.12
CA LYS A 80 0.26 -3.73 -1.23
C LYS A 80 0.53 -2.80 -2.41
N HIS A 81 1.72 -2.90 -2.98
CA HIS A 81 2.09 -2.33 -4.26
C HIS A 81 2.35 -3.48 -5.23
N LYS A 82 1.65 -3.53 -6.36
CA LYS A 82 1.71 -4.65 -7.30
C LYS A 82 2.11 -4.15 -8.68
N ILE A 83 3.07 -4.84 -9.29
CA ILE A 83 3.53 -4.64 -10.65
C ILE A 83 3.20 -5.90 -11.45
N TYR A 84 2.65 -5.72 -12.65
CA TYR A 84 2.50 -6.76 -13.65
C TYR A 84 3.54 -6.52 -14.73
N LEU A 85 4.33 -7.54 -15.05
CA LEU A 85 5.33 -7.49 -16.09
C LEU A 85 5.02 -8.58 -17.11
N TYR A 86 4.85 -8.18 -18.36
CA TYR A 86 4.60 -9.09 -19.46
C TYR A 86 5.90 -9.49 -20.15
N LYS A 87 5.86 -10.61 -20.85
CA LYS A 87 7.04 -11.33 -21.35
C LYS A 87 7.87 -10.52 -22.35
N GLU A 88 7.22 -9.71 -23.16
CA GLU A 88 7.82 -8.80 -24.13
C GLU A 88 8.79 -7.79 -23.48
N ASP A 89 8.52 -7.41 -22.23
CA ASP A 89 9.28 -6.39 -21.51
C ASP A 89 10.38 -6.99 -20.61
N PHE A 90 10.45 -8.32 -20.47
CA PHE A 90 11.35 -8.97 -19.49
C PHE A 90 12.81 -8.63 -19.70
N ALA A 91 13.29 -8.60 -20.94
CA ALA A 91 14.68 -8.33 -21.23
C ALA A 91 15.05 -6.89 -20.83
N ALA A 92 14.32 -5.90 -21.35
CA ALA A 92 14.56 -4.49 -21.06
C ALA A 92 14.40 -4.16 -19.57
N PHE A 93 13.37 -4.71 -18.91
CA PHE A 93 13.16 -4.51 -17.48
C PHE A 93 14.30 -5.09 -16.65
N LYS A 94 14.77 -6.31 -16.97
CA LYS A 94 15.86 -6.96 -16.25
C LYS A 94 17.17 -6.18 -16.41
N ASP A 95 17.48 -5.73 -17.62
CA ASP A 95 18.72 -5.01 -17.91
C ASP A 95 18.76 -3.67 -17.17
N ILE A 96 17.68 -2.88 -17.25
CA ILE A 96 17.58 -1.60 -16.55
C ILE A 96 17.59 -1.81 -15.03
N LEU A 97 16.86 -2.81 -14.51
CA LEU A 97 16.84 -3.09 -13.08
C LEU A 97 18.24 -3.46 -12.59
N GLY A 98 18.97 -4.28 -13.33
CA GLY A 98 20.36 -4.65 -13.05
C GLY A 98 21.28 -3.43 -13.01
N GLU A 99 21.27 -2.61 -14.07
CA GLU A 99 22.08 -1.38 -14.15
C GLU A 99 21.81 -0.44 -12.96
N MET A 100 20.54 -0.25 -12.60
CA MET A 100 20.18 0.62 -11.49
C MET A 100 20.59 0.04 -10.13
N THR A 101 20.52 -1.29 -9.95
CA THR A 101 20.99 -1.93 -8.71
C THR A 101 22.51 -1.89 -8.59
N ASP A 102 23.22 -2.13 -9.68
CA ASP A 102 24.69 -2.11 -9.71
C ASP A 102 25.20 -0.69 -9.45
N PHE A 103 24.58 0.33 -10.09
CA PHE A 103 24.93 1.72 -9.84
C PHE A 103 24.82 2.12 -8.37
N VAL A 104 23.78 1.65 -7.66
CA VAL A 104 23.61 1.92 -6.23
C VAL A 104 24.74 1.28 -5.41
N ILE A 105 25.09 0.02 -5.71
CA ILE A 105 26.13 -0.72 -5.00
C ILE A 105 27.51 -0.10 -5.29
N ASP A 106 27.84 0.19 -6.54
CA ASP A 106 29.12 0.79 -6.91
C ASP A 106 29.30 2.18 -6.30
N SER A 107 28.20 2.94 -6.17
CA SER A 107 28.24 4.31 -5.65
C SER A 107 28.29 4.40 -4.12
N LYS A 108 27.72 3.41 -3.40
CA LYS A 108 27.51 3.50 -1.93
C LYS A 108 27.95 2.26 -1.15
N GLY A 109 28.46 1.23 -1.83
CA GLY A 109 28.75 -0.06 -1.24
C GLY A 109 27.48 -0.87 -0.92
N GLU A 110 27.68 -2.07 -0.40
CA GLU A 110 26.58 -2.96 0.04
C GLU A 110 26.04 -2.59 1.44
N GLU A 111 26.75 -1.72 2.16
CA GLU A 111 26.38 -1.36 3.52
C GLU A 111 25.12 -0.49 3.56
N VAL A 112 24.11 -0.93 4.31
CA VAL A 112 22.88 -0.17 4.50
C VAL A 112 23.10 0.91 5.55
N ILE A 113 23.47 2.10 5.08
CA ILE A 113 23.54 3.31 5.92
C ILE A 113 22.14 3.91 6.08
N SER A 114 21.49 3.63 7.21
CA SER A 114 20.31 4.39 7.62
C SER A 114 20.40 4.75 9.09
N GLU A 115 19.89 5.93 9.46
CA GLU A 115 19.84 6.38 10.85
C GLU A 115 19.17 5.34 11.75
N ARG A 116 18.14 4.64 11.24
CA ARG A 116 17.42 3.55 11.94
C ARG A 116 18.24 2.27 12.18
N HIS A 117 19.40 2.13 11.54
CA HIS A 117 20.30 0.97 11.69
C HIS A 117 21.54 1.31 12.55
N GLN A 118 21.71 2.57 12.96
CA GLN A 118 22.67 2.89 14.01
C GLN A 118 22.12 2.36 15.34
N LYS A 119 22.97 1.69 16.13
CA LYS A 119 22.62 1.11 17.44
C LYS A 119 22.04 2.13 18.42
N ASP A 120 22.26 3.42 18.17
CA ASP A 120 21.86 4.53 19.03
C ASP A 120 20.70 5.37 18.47
N PHE A 121 19.93 4.86 17.50
CA PHE A 121 18.77 5.59 16.97
C PHE A 121 17.69 5.82 18.04
N LYS A 122 17.65 7.03 18.60
CA LYS A 122 16.50 7.56 19.33
C LYS A 122 15.54 8.16 18.31
N LYS A 123 14.33 7.61 18.21
CA LYS A 123 13.22 8.21 17.46
C LYS A 123 12.90 9.56 18.12
N GLU A 124 13.39 10.67 17.57
CA GLU A 124 12.88 11.98 17.93
C GLU A 124 11.44 12.08 17.44
N SER A 125 10.50 12.04 18.38
CA SER A 125 9.15 12.53 18.15
C SER A 125 9.26 14.03 17.95
N TYR A 126 9.22 14.48 16.70
CA TYR A 126 8.81 15.85 16.42
C TYR A 126 7.36 15.97 16.91
N PHE A 127 7.23 16.46 18.14
CA PHE A 127 6.03 17.10 18.63
C PHE A 127 5.80 18.30 17.72
N ASP A 128 4.75 18.25 16.91
CA ASP A 128 4.19 19.45 16.33
C ASP A 128 3.50 20.19 17.48
N SER A 129 4.23 21.11 18.08
CA SER A 129 3.72 22.02 19.10
C SER A 129 3.05 23.20 18.39
N GLU A 130 1.74 23.11 18.19
CA GLU A 130 0.90 24.28 17.99
C GLU A 130 -0.18 24.29 19.08
N ASP A 131 0.18 24.84 20.24
CA ASP A 131 -0.76 25.46 21.17
C ASP A 131 -0.35 26.94 21.30
N GLU A 132 -1.09 27.83 20.65
CA GLU A 132 -1.23 29.23 21.09
C GLU A 132 -2.70 29.51 21.43
N GLU A 133 -2.90 30.08 22.62
CA GLU A 133 -4.15 30.28 23.32
C GLU A 133 -5.04 31.43 22.78
N VAL A 134 -6.35 31.14 22.70
CA VAL A 134 -7.58 31.95 22.79
C VAL A 134 -7.57 33.50 22.80
N ALA A 135 -8.38 34.11 21.91
CA ALA A 135 -9.54 35.01 22.22
C ALA A 135 -10.35 35.38 20.94
N PRO A 136 -11.64 35.82 21.04
CA PRO A 136 -12.69 35.53 20.05
C PRO A 136 -12.99 36.68 19.06
N THR A 137 -13.44 36.33 17.85
CA THR A 137 -14.18 37.27 16.99
C THR A 137 -15.30 36.56 16.22
N GLU A 138 -16.52 37.02 16.45
CA GLU A 138 -17.70 36.68 15.69
C GLU A 138 -17.70 37.24 14.27
N LYS A 139 -18.53 36.61 13.43
CA LYS A 139 -19.07 37.02 12.11
C LYS A 139 -18.20 36.69 10.90
N PHE A 140 -18.56 35.64 10.18
CA PHE A 140 -18.75 35.72 8.72
C PHE A 140 -19.83 34.73 8.24
N THR A 141 -21.04 35.28 8.15
CA THR A 141 -22.12 35.06 7.16
C THR A 141 -22.48 33.66 6.67
N ASP A 142 -23.65 33.23 7.14
CA ASP A 142 -24.62 32.39 6.44
C ASP A 142 -24.91 32.94 5.01
N ILE A 143 -24.75 32.11 3.97
CA ILE A 143 -25.26 32.41 2.62
C ILE A 143 -26.17 31.25 2.22
N SER A 144 -27.48 31.51 2.21
CA SER A 144 -28.50 30.62 1.68
C SER A 144 -28.58 30.74 0.15
N PHE A 145 -28.43 29.64 -0.56
CA PHE A 145 -28.66 29.56 -2.01
C PHE A 145 -30.04 28.94 -2.30
N GLU A 146 -31.10 29.67 -1.99
CA GLU A 146 -32.42 29.51 -2.61
C GLU A 146 -32.65 30.80 -3.41
N ASP A 147 -32.16 30.84 -4.66
CA ASP A 147 -32.54 31.73 -5.79
C ASP A 147 -31.37 31.95 -6.80
N ILE A 148 -30.74 30.87 -7.30
CA ILE A 148 -30.00 30.84 -8.58
C ILE A 148 -30.32 29.54 -9.33
#